data_AF-A0A227PAK1-F1
#
_entry.id   AF-A0A227PAK1-F1
#
_cell.length_a   1.000
_cell.length_b   1.000
_cell.length_c   1.000
_cell.angle_alpha   90.00
_cell.angle_beta   90.00
_cell.angle_gamma   90.00
#
_symmetry.space_group_name_H-M   'P 1'
#
loop_
_entity.id
_entity.type
_entity.pdbx_description
1 polymer ?
#
loop_
_entity_poly.entity_id
_entity_poly.type
_entity_poly.pdbx_seq_one_letter_code
_entity_poly.pdbx_strand_id
1 'polypeptide(L)'
;MKKYILIIFVIIVGCIKQKEAGGFMPKAGFMKQSGIYTSKSFIISIKKYDNGSLTFGVCDRKYKIIYQQSIFNSFSPNQYWFLYKDEKENIWFYSSDIQHSKVLLKDKYTNLYTVHDFCKENIKLPSEISKDYIICF
;
A
#
# COMPACT_ATOMS: atom_id res chain seq x y z
N MET A 1 41.64 0.90 31.41
CA MET A 1 40.46 0.36 32.11
C MET A 1 39.35 1.39 32.12
N LYS A 2 38.25 1.15 31.39
CA LYS A 2 36.88 1.49 31.79
C LYS A 2 35.97 0.76 30.80
N LYS A 3 35.49 -0.40 31.25
CA LYS A 3 34.46 -1.22 30.61
C LYS A 3 33.17 -0.42 30.68
N TYR A 4 32.63 0.00 29.54
CA TYR A 4 31.23 0.37 29.45
C TYR A 4 30.50 -0.76 28.73
N ILE A 5 30.16 -1.78 29.52
CA ILE A 5 29.12 -2.77 29.19
C ILE A 5 27.87 -2.29 29.92
N LEU A 6 26.82 -1.90 29.19
CA LEU A 6 25.44 -2.35 29.39
C LEU A 6 24.56 -1.67 28.32
N ILE A 7 24.14 -2.41 27.28
CA ILE A 7 22.79 -2.99 27.12
C ILE A 7 21.67 -1.94 27.05
N ILE A 8 21.17 -1.68 25.84
CA ILE A 8 19.73 -1.56 25.54
C ILE A 8 19.51 -2.41 24.28
N PHE A 9 19.19 -3.68 24.44
CA PHE A 9 17.82 -4.22 24.35
C PHE A 9 17.15 -3.96 22.99
N VAL A 10 17.37 -4.91 22.09
CA VAL A 10 16.36 -5.54 21.20
C VAL A 10 15.16 -4.65 20.87
N ILE A 11 15.24 -3.94 19.75
CA ILE A 11 14.05 -3.58 18.95
C ILE A 11 14.14 -4.38 17.65
N ILE A 12 14.17 -5.71 17.78
CA ILE A 12 13.65 -6.58 16.73
C ILE A 12 12.14 -6.59 16.94
N VAL A 13 11.49 -5.45 16.70
CA VAL A 13 10.04 -5.42 16.50
C VAL A 13 9.84 -5.98 15.11
N GLY A 14 9.92 -7.32 15.02
CA GLY A 14 9.31 -8.04 13.93
C GLY A 14 7.85 -7.59 13.85
N CYS A 15 7.34 -7.44 12.63
CA CYS A 15 5.93 -7.17 12.41
C CYS A 15 5.09 -8.08 13.30
N ILE A 16 4.50 -7.50 14.34
CA ILE A 16 3.50 -8.15 15.17
C ILE A 16 2.41 -8.59 14.20
N LYS A 17 2.09 -9.89 14.17
CA LYS A 17 0.89 -10.40 13.51
C LYS A 17 -0.32 -9.88 14.27
N GLN A 18 -0.69 -8.62 14.05
CA GLN A 18 -2.03 -8.16 14.36
C GLN A 18 -2.97 -8.93 13.44
N LYS A 19 -3.90 -9.70 14.03
CA LYS A 19 -5.07 -10.20 13.32
C LYS A 19 -5.96 -9.01 12.99
N GLU A 20 -5.56 -8.23 12.00
CA GLU A 20 -6.45 -7.28 11.35
C GLU A 20 -7.34 -8.08 10.40
N ALA A 21 -8.65 -7.81 10.41
CA ALA A 21 -9.60 -8.48 9.52
C ALA A 21 -9.14 -8.30 8.07
N GLY A 22 -8.77 -9.42 7.45
CA GLY A 22 -8.02 -9.43 6.20
C GLY A 22 -8.38 -10.64 5.37
N GLY A 23 -9.27 -10.46 4.40
CA GLY A 23 -9.73 -11.54 3.53
C GLY A 23 -8.71 -11.91 2.45
N PHE A 24 -8.92 -13.06 1.82
CA PHE A 24 -8.22 -13.41 0.59
C PHE A 24 -8.46 -12.33 -0.48
N MET A 25 -7.40 -11.85 -1.12
CA MET A 25 -7.52 -10.83 -2.15
C MET A 25 -8.00 -11.47 -3.47
N PRO A 26 -9.04 -10.94 -4.13
CA PRO A 26 -9.50 -11.46 -5.43
C PRO A 26 -8.42 -11.31 -6.50
N LYS A 27 -8.56 -12.00 -7.64
CA LYS A 27 -7.60 -11.93 -8.77
C LYS A 27 -7.40 -10.48 -9.25
N ALA A 28 -8.47 -9.69 -9.30
CA ALA A 28 -8.47 -8.24 -9.40
C ALA A 28 -9.58 -7.68 -8.49
N GLY A 29 -9.42 -6.47 -7.96
CA GLY A 29 -10.46 -5.86 -7.14
C GLY A 29 -10.02 -4.74 -6.20
N PHE A 30 -11.03 -4.07 -5.64
CA PHE A 30 -10.88 -2.95 -4.72
C PHE A 30 -10.71 -3.40 -3.27
N MET A 31 -9.80 -2.74 -2.56
CA MET A 31 -9.61 -2.83 -1.12
C MET A 31 -10.30 -1.63 -0.49
N LYS A 32 -11.43 -1.86 0.18
CA LYS A 32 -12.37 -0.81 0.60
C LYS A 32 -12.22 -0.37 2.06
N GLN A 33 -11.42 -1.08 2.87
CA GLN A 33 -11.33 -0.83 4.31
C GLN A 33 -9.93 -1.14 4.84
N SER A 34 -9.63 -0.68 6.05
CA SER A 34 -8.42 -1.09 6.77
C SER A 34 -8.38 -2.61 6.98
N GLY A 35 -7.21 -3.22 6.81
CA GLY A 35 -7.01 -4.65 6.93
C GLY A 35 -5.80 -5.16 6.16
N ILE A 36 -5.57 -6.47 6.25
CA ILE A 36 -4.47 -7.17 5.58
C ILE A 36 -5.02 -8.01 4.42
N TYR A 37 -4.73 -7.61 3.20
CA TYR A 37 -5.18 -8.29 1.99
C TYR A 37 -4.05 -9.13 1.41
N THR A 38 -4.32 -10.43 1.27
CA THR A 38 -3.29 -11.40 0.95
C THR A 38 -3.47 -11.95 -0.46
N SER A 39 -2.45 -11.82 -1.32
CA SER A 39 -2.37 -12.45 -2.63
C SER A 39 -1.33 -13.59 -2.65
N LYS A 40 -1.16 -14.26 -3.78
CA LYS A 40 -0.11 -15.27 -3.97
C LYS A 40 1.29 -14.66 -3.96
N SER A 41 1.43 -13.42 -4.43
CA SER A 41 2.74 -12.78 -4.67
C SER A 41 3.11 -11.76 -3.60
N PHE A 42 2.12 -11.13 -2.94
CA PHE A 42 2.35 -10.05 -2.00
C PHE A 42 1.21 -9.94 -0.99
N ILE A 43 1.41 -9.06 -0.01
CA ILE A 43 0.46 -8.68 1.01
C ILE A 43 0.32 -7.16 0.94
N ILE A 44 -0.92 -6.67 1.01
CA ILE A 44 -1.20 -5.25 1.18
C ILE A 44 -1.80 -5.05 2.56
N SER A 45 -1.25 -4.12 3.33
CA SER A 45 -1.82 -3.70 4.61
C SER A 45 -2.33 -2.27 4.46
N ILE A 46 -3.62 -2.07 4.74
CA ILE A 46 -4.21 -0.74 4.91
C ILE A 46 -4.41 -0.55 6.41
N LYS A 47 -3.64 0.36 7.01
CA LYS A 47 -3.65 0.60 8.46
C LYS A 47 -4.35 1.90 8.79
N LYS A 48 -5.19 1.87 9.82
CA LYS A 48 -5.80 3.05 10.43
C LYS A 48 -4.97 3.50 11.63
N TYR A 49 -4.64 4.79 11.68
CA TYR A 49 -3.99 5.42 12.83
C TYR A 49 -5.02 5.88 13.87
N ASP A 50 -4.57 6.19 15.09
CA ASP A 50 -5.43 6.60 16.20
C ASP A 50 -6.19 7.91 15.90
N ASN A 51 -5.61 8.80 15.08
CA ASN A 51 -6.27 10.01 14.59
C ASN A 51 -7.32 9.75 13.49
N GLY A 52 -7.56 8.49 13.12
CA GLY A 52 -8.54 8.07 12.12
C GLY A 52 -8.04 8.05 10.68
N SER A 53 -6.86 8.62 10.39
CA SER A 53 -6.27 8.59 9.05
C SER A 53 -5.80 7.19 8.65
N LEU A 54 -5.70 6.95 7.34
CA LEU A 54 -5.27 5.70 6.75
C LEU A 54 -3.89 5.83 6.10
N THR A 55 -3.13 4.74 6.12
CA THR A 55 -1.95 4.55 5.27
C THR A 55 -2.00 3.16 4.65
N PHE A 56 -1.15 2.89 3.67
CA PHE A 56 -0.98 1.54 3.15
C PHE A 56 0.48 1.20 2.86
N GLY A 57 0.75 -0.10 2.90
CA GLY A 57 2.03 -0.68 2.51
C GLY A 57 1.82 -1.97 1.74
N VAL A 58 2.84 -2.34 0.97
CA VAL A 58 2.91 -3.56 0.18
C VAL A 58 4.18 -4.28 0.58
N CYS A 59 4.07 -5.57 0.92
CA CYS A 59 5.20 -6.42 1.21
C CYS A 59 5.12 -7.75 0.45
N ASP A 60 6.26 -8.40 0.26
CA ASP A 60 6.26 -9.75 -0.32
C ASP A 60 5.69 -10.78 0.68
N ARG A 61 5.59 -12.03 0.25
CA ARG A 61 5.11 -13.15 1.09
C ARG A 61 6.01 -13.45 2.30
N LYS A 62 7.23 -12.93 2.32
CA LYS A 62 8.21 -13.02 3.42
C LYS A 62 8.21 -11.75 4.29
N TYR A 63 7.22 -10.87 4.11
CA TYR A 63 7.08 -9.59 4.82
C TYR A 63 8.21 -8.58 4.54
N LYS A 64 8.98 -8.74 3.46
CA LYS A 64 9.91 -7.71 3.00
C LYS A 64 9.12 -6.58 2.35
N ILE A 65 9.38 -5.35 2.78
CA ILE A 65 8.71 -4.15 2.25
C ILE A 65 9.04 -4.00 0.76
N ILE A 66 7.99 -3.93 -0.06
CA ILE A 66 8.04 -3.59 -1.49
C ILE A 66 7.79 -2.09 -1.64
N TYR A 67 6.76 -1.59 -0.96
CA TYR A 67 6.36 -0.19 -0.97
C TYR A 67 5.74 0.19 0.36
N GLN A 68 5.98 1.43 0.79
CA GLN A 68 5.31 2.01 1.93
C GLN A 68 4.95 3.45 1.62
N GLN A 69 3.68 3.80 1.80
CA GLN A 69 3.25 5.19 1.75
C GLN A 69 3.89 5.95 2.93
N SER A 70 4.42 7.15 2.66
CA SER A 70 4.93 8.02 3.72
C SER A 70 3.85 8.26 4.77
N ILE A 71 4.23 8.18 6.05
CA ILE A 71 3.31 8.43 7.17
C ILE A 71 2.80 9.88 7.18
N PHE A 72 3.57 10.82 6.60
CA PHE A 72 3.17 12.22 6.42
C PHE A 72 2.15 12.41 5.29
N ASN A 73 1.94 11.37 4.49
CA ASN A 73 0.98 11.35 3.38
C ASN A 73 -0.11 10.30 3.65
N SER A 74 -0.58 10.24 4.91
CA SER A 74 -1.80 9.52 5.28
C SER A 74 -3.03 10.18 4.65
N PHE A 75 -4.08 9.41 4.38
CA PHE A 75 -5.31 9.91 3.74
C PHE A 75 -6.53 9.67 4.62
N SER A 76 -7.51 10.55 4.50
CA SER A 76 -8.77 10.49 5.23
C SER A 76 -9.68 9.37 4.71
N PRO A 77 -10.29 8.55 5.58
CA PRO A 77 -11.33 7.61 5.16
C PRO A 77 -12.61 8.31 4.71
N ASN A 78 -12.77 9.60 4.99
CA ASN A 78 -13.96 10.39 4.66
C ASN A 78 -13.85 11.12 3.30
N GLN A 79 -12.69 11.03 2.64
CA GLN A 79 -12.45 11.57 1.30
C GLN A 79 -12.46 10.44 0.28
N TYR A 80 -12.62 10.76 -1.00
CA TYR A 80 -12.57 9.73 -2.03
C TYR A 80 -11.15 9.17 -2.17
N TRP A 81 -11.03 7.86 -2.07
CA TRP A 81 -9.81 7.13 -2.35
C TRP A 81 -10.15 5.76 -2.90
N PHE A 82 -9.21 5.16 -3.62
CA PHE A 82 -9.25 3.75 -3.94
C PHE A 82 -7.88 3.12 -3.81
N LEU A 83 -7.87 1.83 -3.47
CA LEU A 83 -6.74 0.96 -3.66
C LEU A 83 -7.24 -0.26 -4.44
N TYR A 84 -6.70 -0.49 -5.62
CA TYR A 84 -7.15 -1.51 -6.55
C TYR A 84 -5.97 -2.36 -7.04
N LYS A 85 -6.16 -3.67 -7.08
CA LYS A 85 -5.21 -4.58 -7.74
C LYS A 85 -5.80 -5.03 -9.07
N ASP A 86 -5.04 -4.94 -10.15
CA ASP A 86 -5.44 -5.46 -11.46
C ASP A 86 -5.04 -6.93 -11.67
N GLU A 87 -5.43 -7.51 -12.81
CA GLU A 87 -5.10 -8.90 -13.16
C GLU A 87 -3.62 -9.16 -13.38
N LYS A 88 -2.84 -8.11 -13.66
CA LYS A 88 -1.38 -8.17 -13.88
C LYS A 88 -0.60 -7.96 -12.59
N GLU A 89 -1.27 -7.95 -11.44
CA GLU A 89 -0.68 -7.72 -10.12
C GLU A 89 -0.10 -6.30 -9.93
N ASN A 90 -0.50 -5.33 -10.77
CA ASN A 90 -0.21 -3.93 -10.50
C ASN A 90 -1.17 -3.40 -9.43
N ILE A 91 -0.69 -2.41 -8.68
CA ILE A 91 -1.44 -1.83 -7.55
C ILE A 91 -1.67 -0.35 -7.84
N TRP A 92 -2.93 0.02 -7.95
CA TRP A 92 -3.39 1.35 -8.29
C TRP A 92 -3.94 2.03 -7.04
N PHE A 93 -3.45 3.23 -6.74
CA PHE A 93 -3.85 4.02 -5.59
C PHE A 93 -4.21 5.43 -6.03
N TYR A 94 -5.38 5.90 -5.61
CA TYR A 94 -5.76 7.29 -5.71
C TYR A 94 -6.30 7.79 -4.39
N SER A 95 -6.03 9.05 -4.07
CA SER A 95 -6.69 9.77 -2.99
C SER A 95 -6.88 11.23 -3.38
N SER A 96 -8.12 11.72 -3.28
CA SER A 96 -8.45 13.13 -3.50
C SER A 96 -7.95 14.04 -2.38
N ASP A 97 -7.78 13.49 -1.17
CA ASP A 97 -7.31 14.21 0.02
C ASP A 97 -5.88 14.73 -0.14
N ILE A 98 -4.97 13.82 -0.47
CA ILE A 98 -3.54 14.12 -0.67
C ILE A 98 -3.16 14.30 -2.14
N GLN A 99 -4.15 14.29 -3.04
CA GLN A 99 -3.99 14.44 -4.50
C GLN A 99 -2.89 13.55 -5.08
N HIS A 100 -2.88 12.28 -4.68
CA HIS A 100 -1.91 11.30 -5.16
C HIS A 100 -2.57 10.30 -6.11
N SER A 101 -1.94 10.08 -7.26
CA SER A 101 -2.34 9.15 -8.32
C SER A 101 -1.18 8.19 -8.61
N LYS A 102 -1.06 7.12 -7.84
CA LYS A 102 0.08 6.20 -7.94
C LYS A 102 -0.31 4.87 -8.56
N VAL A 103 0.58 4.32 -9.36
CA VAL A 103 0.54 2.91 -9.75
C VAL A 103 1.89 2.25 -9.47
N LEU A 104 1.86 1.12 -8.79
CA LEU A 104 3.01 0.25 -8.62
C LEU A 104 2.94 -0.79 -9.74
N LEU A 105 3.75 -0.59 -10.78
CA LEU A 105 3.84 -1.50 -11.90
C LEU A 105 4.82 -2.62 -11.58
N LYS A 106 4.36 -3.87 -11.73
CA LYS A 106 5.21 -5.04 -11.53
C LYS A 106 6.00 -5.34 -12.80
N ASP A 107 7.32 -5.33 -12.68
CA ASP A 107 8.19 -5.79 -13.76
C ASP A 107 8.12 -7.32 -13.87
N LYS A 108 7.86 -7.81 -15.09
CA LYS A 108 7.60 -9.23 -15.35
C LYS A 108 8.84 -10.11 -15.21
N TYR A 109 10.04 -9.53 -15.35
CA TYR A 109 11.30 -10.28 -15.39
C TYR A 109 11.98 -10.32 -14.02
N THR A 110 11.94 -9.21 -13.31
CA THR A 110 12.59 -9.01 -12.01
C THR A 110 11.64 -9.22 -10.83
N ASN A 111 10.32 -9.25 -11.06
CA ASN A 111 9.28 -9.20 -10.01
C ASN A 111 9.40 -7.99 -9.07
N LEU A 112 10.14 -6.96 -9.47
CA LEU A 112 10.25 -5.71 -8.73
C LEU A 112 9.09 -4.78 -9.09
N TYR A 113 8.78 -3.86 -8.19
CA TYR A 113 7.75 -2.86 -8.42
C TYR A 113 8.39 -1.49 -8.63
N THR A 114 7.92 -0.78 -9.66
CA THR A 114 8.26 0.63 -9.90
C THR A 114 7.03 1.49 -9.65
N VAL A 115 7.22 2.61 -8.96
CA VAL A 115 6.14 3.56 -8.67
C VAL A 115 6.08 4.61 -9.77
N HIS A 116 4.91 4.79 -10.34
CA HIS A 116 4.60 5.80 -11.36
C HIS A 116 3.43 6.68 -10.93
N ASP A 117 3.36 7.88 -11.48
CA ASP A 117 2.21 8.77 -11.34
C ASP A 117 1.32 8.62 -12.58
N PHE A 118 0.20 7.91 -12.46
CA PHE A 118 -0.62 7.61 -13.63
C PHE A 118 -1.34 8.83 -14.20
N CYS A 119 -1.52 9.91 -13.42
CA CYS A 119 -2.08 11.16 -13.92
C CYS A 119 -1.03 11.90 -14.75
N LYS A 120 0.18 12.11 -14.20
CA LYS A 120 1.24 12.87 -14.89
C LYS A 120 1.78 12.14 -16.11
N GLU A 121 1.90 10.82 -16.00
CA GLU A 121 2.46 9.99 -17.07
C GLU A 121 1.40 9.50 -18.05
N ASN A 122 0.13 9.91 -17.89
CA ASN A 122 -1.00 9.50 -18.75
C ASN A 122 -1.13 7.97 -18.90
N ILE A 123 -0.88 7.24 -17.82
CA ILE A 123 -0.94 5.77 -17.83
C ILE A 123 -2.41 5.34 -17.88
N LYS A 124 -2.73 4.45 -18.82
CA LYS A 124 -4.10 3.95 -19.01
C LYS A 124 -4.57 3.16 -17.77
N LEU A 125 -5.62 3.66 -17.14
CA LEU A 125 -6.30 3.00 -16.02
C LEU A 125 -6.97 1.67 -16.44
N PRO A 126 -7.10 0.71 -15.52
CA PRO A 126 -7.98 -0.45 -15.68
C PRO A 126 -9.42 -0.01 -15.95
N SER A 127 -10.14 -0.79 -16.76
CA SER A 127 -11.54 -0.53 -17.15
C SER A 127 -12.51 -0.42 -15.97
N GLU A 128 -12.18 -1.07 -14.86
CA GLU A 128 -12.97 -1.15 -13.64
C GLU A 128 -12.91 0.13 -12.81
N ILE A 129 -11.93 1.01 -13.10
CA ILE A 129 -11.77 2.28 -12.41
C ILE A 129 -12.49 3.36 -13.22
N SER A 130 -13.59 3.89 -12.66
CA SER A 130 -14.24 5.07 -13.26
C SER A 130 -13.35 6.29 -13.14
N LYS A 131 -13.20 7.01 -14.26
CA LYS A 131 -12.44 8.26 -14.33
C LYS A 131 -13.19 9.43 -13.70
N ASP A 132 -14.50 9.33 -13.50
CA ASP A 132 -15.35 10.44 -13.05
C ASP A 132 -15.00 10.93 -11.64
N TYR A 133 -14.31 10.09 -10.86
CA TYR A 133 -13.90 10.39 -9.48
C TYR A 133 -12.41 10.73 -9.36
N ILE A 134 -11.68 10.78 -10.47
CA ILE A 134 -10.24 11.05 -10.52
C ILE A 134 -10.02 12.44 -11.07
N ILE A 135 -9.36 13.28 -10.28
CA ILE A 135 -8.95 14.62 -10.66
C ILE A 135 -7.44 14.59 -10.81
N CYS A 136 -6.97 14.71 -12.05
CA CYS A 136 -5.55 14.83 -12.38
C CYS A 136 -5.21 16.31 -12.53
N PHE A 137 -4.15 16.77 -11.86
CA PHE A 137 -3.61 18.14 -11.95
C PHE A 137 -2.30 18.15 -12.72
#